data_AF-A0A957T5F3-F1
#
_entry.id   AF-A0A957T5F3-F1
#
_cell.length_a   1.000
_cell.length_b   1.000
_cell.length_c   1.000
_cell.angle_alpha   90.00
_cell.angle_beta   90.00
_cell.angle_gamma   90.00
#
_symmetry.space_group_name_H-M   'P 1'
#
loop_
_entity.id
_entity.type
_entity.pdbx_description
1 polymer ?
#
loop_
_entity_poly.entity_id
_entity_poly.type
_entity_poly.pdbx_seq_one_letter_code
_entity_poly.pdbx_strand_id
1 'polypeptide(L)' 'MLSPTERFSNRVKNYVKYRPGYPAALIDLLEAECQLTSASVVADIGSGTGLLTKLFLDNGNTVFG' A
#
# COMPACT_ATOMS: atom_id res chain seq x y z
N MET A 1 -20.94 -22.75 -12.53
CA MET A 1 -20.16 -21.53 -12.29
C MET A 1 -19.38 -21.72 -10.99
N LEU A 2 -18.06 -21.51 -10.99
CA LEU A 2 -17.26 -21.50 -9.76
C LEU A 2 -17.61 -20.26 -8.94
N SER A 3 -17.62 -20.36 -7.60
CA SER A 3 -17.87 -19.19 -6.75
C SER A 3 -16.72 -18.17 -6.91
N PRO A 4 -16.99 -16.85 -6.86
CA PRO A 4 -15.95 -15.81 -7.00
C PRO A 4 -14.78 -15.98 -6.02
N THR A 5 -15.05 -16.51 -4.82
CA THR A 5 -14.07 -16.82 -3.77
C THR A 5 -13.12 -17.96 -4.12
N GLU A 6 -13.58 -18.97 -4.86
CA GLU A 6 -12.75 -20.10 -5.28
C GLU A 6 -11.81 -19.74 -6.44
N ARG A 7 -12.10 -18.66 -7.17
CA ARG A 7 -11.36 -18.25 -8.36
C ARG A 7 -9.96 -17.67 -8.05
N PHE A 8 -9.72 -17.28 -6.80
CA PHE A 8 -8.48 -16.61 -6.37
C PHE A 8 -7.69 -17.39 -5.30
N SER A 9 -8.22 -18.50 -4.79
CA SER A 9 -7.62 -19.28 -3.70
C SER A 9 -6.25 -19.88 -4.07
N ASN A 10 -6.04 -20.26 -5.33
CA ASN A 10 -4.77 -20.85 -5.78
C ASN A 10 -3.61 -19.86 -5.95
N ARG A 11 -3.86 -18.54 -5.88
CA ARG A 11 -2.83 -17.51 -6.11
C ARG A 11 -2.30 -16.87 -4.83
N VAL A 12 -2.94 -17.12 -3.69
CA VAL A 12 -2.60 -16.48 -2.40
C VAL A 12 -1.12 -16.71 -2.04
N LYS A 13 -0.61 -17.94 -2.21
CA LYS A 13 0.80 -18.26 -1.93
C LYS A 13 1.78 -17.47 -2.81
N ASN A 14 1.47 -17.26 -4.08
CA ASN A 14 2.31 -16.44 -4.97
C ASN A 14 2.14 -14.94 -4.66
N TYR A 15 0.94 -14.52 -4.29
CA TYR A 15 0.64 -13.12 -3.97
C TYR A 15 1.42 -12.61 -2.76
N VAL A 16 1.53 -13.42 -1.71
CA VAL A 16 2.34 -13.11 -0.52
C VAL A 16 3.84 -13.15 -0.86
N LYS A 17 4.30 -14.12 -1.65
CA LYS A 17 5.73 -14.31 -1.95
C LYS A 17 6.34 -13.20 -2.81
N TYR A 18 5.55 -12.59 -3.70
CA TYR A 18 6.03 -11.56 -4.63
C TYR A 18 5.55 -10.13 -4.31
N ARG A 19 4.96 -9.91 -3.12
CA ARG A 19 4.69 -8.57 -2.55
C ARG A 19 5.50 -8.36 -1.27
N PRO A 20 6.84 -8.25 -1.33
CA PRO A 20 7.54 -7.62 -0.23
C PRO A 20 6.92 -6.23 0.00
N GLY A 21 6.80 -5.82 1.26
CA GLY A 21 6.32 -4.47 1.59
C GLY A 21 7.15 -3.39 0.89
N TYR A 22 6.61 -2.18 0.81
CA TYR A 22 7.36 -1.07 0.23
C TYR A 22 8.54 -0.68 1.16
N PRO A 23 9.68 -0.25 0.61
CA PRO A 23 10.80 0.21 1.41
C PRO A 23 10.47 1.55 2.09
N ALA A 24 11.03 1.79 3.27
CA ALA A 24 10.90 3.07 3.97
C ALA A 24 11.42 4.25 3.11
N ALA A 25 12.45 4.02 2.30
CA ALA A 25 13.02 4.99 1.37
C ALA A 25 12.02 5.56 0.33
N LEU A 26 10.85 4.94 0.18
CA LEU A 26 9.77 5.52 -0.63
C LEU A 26 9.27 6.84 -0.03
N ILE A 27 9.22 6.97 1.31
CA ILE A 27 8.85 8.22 1.96
C ILE A 27 9.90 9.28 1.66
N ASP A 28 11.19 8.99 1.88
CA ASP A 28 12.29 9.92 1.60
C ASP A 28 12.23 10.46 0.15
N LEU A 29 11.95 9.58 -0.81
CA LEU A 29 11.80 9.97 -2.22
C LEU A 29 10.61 10.92 -2.43
N LEU A 30 9.46 10.64 -1.80
CA LEU A 30 8.27 11.47 -1.92
C LEU A 30 8.41 12.80 -1.18
N GLU A 31 9.16 12.85 -0.08
CA GLU A 31 9.52 14.11 0.57
C GLU A 31 10.38 14.97 -0.36
N ALA A 32 11.40 14.37 -0.98
CA ALA A 32 12.31 15.07 -1.89
C ALA A 32 11.64 15.55 -3.19
N GLU A 33 10.88 14.67 -3.84
CA GLU A 33 10.37 14.91 -5.20
C GLU A 33 8.95 15.47 -5.22
N CYS A 34 8.15 15.19 -4.18
CA CYS A 34 6.74 15.58 -4.11
C CYS A 34 6.42 16.53 -2.96
N GLN A 35 7.42 16.94 -2.17
CA GLN A 35 7.23 17.77 -0.97
C GLN A 35 6.22 17.13 -0.01
N LEU A 36 6.22 15.80 0.06
CA LEU A 36 5.43 15.08 1.05
C LEU A 36 5.88 15.55 2.44
N THR A 37 4.92 15.80 3.32
CA THR A 37 5.15 16.09 4.73
C THR A 37 4.22 15.22 5.54
N SER A 38 4.46 15.06 6.84
CA SER A 38 3.54 14.35 7.74
C SER A 38 2.16 15.02 7.83
N ALA A 39 2.05 16.32 7.54
CA ALA A 39 0.79 17.05 7.49
C ALA A 39 0.01 16.85 6.18
N SER A 40 0.62 16.25 5.15
CA SER A 40 -0.03 16.00 3.88
C SER A 40 -1.17 14.98 4.03
N VAL A 41 -2.29 15.23 3.36
CA VAL A 41 -3.42 14.31 3.26
C VAL A 41 -3.24 13.45 2.00
N VAL A 42 -3.25 12.14 2.18
CA VAL A 42 -2.95 11.16 1.11
C VAL A 42 -4.20 10.39 0.70
N ALA A 43 -4.38 10.20 -0.59
CA ALA A 43 -5.37 9.26 -1.14
C ALA A 43 -4.66 8.03 -1.73
N ASP A 44 -4.88 6.84 -1.16
CA ASP A 44 -4.31 5.56 -1.60
C ASP A 44 -5.29 4.81 -2.50
N ILE A 45 -5.25 5.12 -3.80
CA ILE A 45 -6.19 4.56 -4.77
C ILE A 45 -5.83 3.11 -5.10
N GLY A 46 -6.75 2.19 -4.80
CA GLY A 46 -6.50 0.75 -4.97
C GLY A 46 -5.67 0.15 -3.83
N SER A 47 -5.79 0.71 -2.63
CA SER A 47 -5.09 0.35 -1.40
C SER A 47 -5.04 -1.15 -1.10
N GLY A 48 -6.08 -1.90 -1.49
CA GLY A 48 -6.13 -3.36 -1.39
C GLY A 48 -5.96 -3.81 0.06
N THR A 49 -4.85 -4.48 0.37
CA THR A 49 -4.56 -4.94 1.74
C THR A 49 -3.88 -3.86 2.61
N GLY A 50 -3.69 -2.65 2.09
CA GLY A 50 -3.16 -1.50 2.85
C GLY A 50 -1.65 -1.51 3.08
N LEU A 51 -0.87 -2.27 2.29
CA LEU A 51 0.60 -2.32 2.45
C LEU A 51 1.27 -0.96 2.23
N LEU A 52 0.76 -0.18 1.27
CA LEU A 52 1.25 1.18 1.00
C LEU A 52 0.67 2.17 2.03
N THR A 53 -0.64 2.09 2.29
CA THR A 53 -1.33 2.88 3.33
C THR A 53 -0.56 2.85 4.66
N LYS A 54 -0.07 1.68 5.08
CA LYS A 54 0.67 1.53 6.34
C LYS A 54 1.91 2.43 6.41
N LEU A 55 2.67 2.58 5.33
CA LEU A 55 3.84 3.47 5.32
C LEU A 55 3.49 4.93 5.54
N PHE A 56 2.42 5.40 4.90
CA PHE A 56 1.95 6.77 5.09
C PHE A 56 1.42 6.99 6.51
N LEU A 57 0.68 6.02 7.07
CA LEU A 57 0.22 6.09 8.46
C LEU A 57 1.38 6.08 9.46
N ASP A 58 2.38 5.22 9.25
CA ASP A 58 3.58 5.18 10.09
C ASP A 58 4.39 6.48 9.98
N ASN A 59 4.31 7.19 8.84
CA ASN A 59 4.86 8.55 8.64
C ASN A 59 4.00 9.69 9.24
N GLY A 60 2.85 9.36 9.85
CA GLY A 60 1.96 10.33 10.49
C GLY A 60 0.96 11.02 9.56
N ASN A 61 0.87 10.60 8.31
CA ASN A 61 -0.08 11.16 7.35
C ASN A 61 -1.52 10.77 7.68
N THR A 62 -2.46 11.66 7.35
CA THR A 62 -3.89 11.29 7.22
C THR A 62 -4.10 10.64 5.87
N VAL A 63 -4.68 9.43 5.84
CA VAL A 63 -4.82 8.63 4.61
C VAL A 63 -6.28 8.22 4.37
N PHE A 64 -6.75 8.38 3.14
CA PHE A 64 -8.02 7.85 2.65
C PHE A 64 -7.72 6.75 1.61
N GLY A 65 -8.25 5.54 1.78
CA GLY A 65 -7.91 4.37 0.94
C GLY A 65 -9.11 3.63 0.38
#